data_AF-A0A5C6UUC8-F1
#
_entry.id   AF-A0A5C6UUC8-F1
#
_cell.length_a   1.000
_cell.length_b   1.000
_cell.length_c   1.000
_cell.angle_alpha   90.00
_cell.angle_beta   90.00
_cell.angle_gamma   90.00
#
_symmetry.space_group_name_H-M   'P 1'
#
loop_
_entity.id
_entity.type
_entity.pdbx_description
1 polymer ?
#
loop_
_entity_poly.entity_id
_entity_poly.type
_entity_poly.pdbx_seq_one_letter_code
_entity_poly.pdbx_strand_id
1 'polypeptide(L)'
;MNPRQLLAALLATTALACSALACTTLPNAGQGNAPDFAHEVSQARAHLALIHTDTNAYLCACYFEDDGYASPARCLEANSISPHQRQALTDCLTQSALRAPPAPEGVRSFVRLYQRALTDYQACQEAVSPLECSQREFSRRSDCRAAFIETLDAHDADPATARWFEHLEQNAAAAGCFTP
;
A
#
# COMPACT_ATOMS: atom_id res chain seq x y z
N MET A 1 5.44 18.62 -27.24
CA MET A 1 5.55 19.64 -26.17
C MET A 1 5.04 19.01 -24.88
N ASN A 2 5.85 19.03 -23.82
CA ASN A 2 5.72 18.20 -22.62
C ASN A 2 4.80 18.88 -21.57
N PRO A 3 3.74 18.23 -21.05
CA PRO A 3 2.73 18.86 -20.18
C PRO A 3 3.01 18.80 -18.66
N ARG A 4 4.27 18.71 -18.21
CA ARG A 4 4.62 18.47 -16.78
C ARG A 4 5.14 19.67 -15.98
N GLN A 5 4.78 20.91 -16.32
CA GLN A 5 5.29 22.12 -15.63
C GLN A 5 4.24 23.13 -15.18
N LEU A 6 3.06 22.69 -14.77
CA LEU A 6 2.06 23.58 -14.17
C LEU A 6 1.40 22.87 -13.00
N LEU A 7 1.98 23.03 -11.80
CA LEU A 7 1.30 23.02 -10.48
C LEU A 7 2.36 23.21 -9.38
N ALA A 8 3.13 24.29 -9.53
CA ALA A 8 3.99 24.84 -8.48
C ALA A 8 3.52 26.28 -8.23
N ALA A 9 2.44 26.44 -7.46
CA ALA A 9 2.07 27.69 -6.80
C ALA A 9 0.80 27.46 -5.96
N LEU A 10 0.95 27.33 -4.64
CA LEU A 10 0.04 27.84 -3.62
C LEU A 10 0.60 27.49 -2.23
N LEU A 11 1.66 28.21 -1.85
CA LEU A 11 2.11 28.38 -0.48
C LEU A 11 2.06 29.88 -0.20
N ALA A 12 1.16 30.30 0.71
CA ALA A 12 1.44 31.28 1.78
C ALA A 12 0.15 31.80 2.41
N THR A 13 0.26 32.11 3.71
CA THR A 13 -0.69 32.82 4.61
C THR A 13 -1.81 31.93 5.16
N THR A 14 -1.95 31.69 6.47
CA THR A 14 -1.68 32.51 7.65
C THR A 14 -1.31 31.66 8.86
N ALA A 15 -0.26 32.07 9.59
CA ALA A 15 0.05 31.60 10.93
C ALA A 15 -0.52 32.56 11.99
N LEU A 16 -0.79 32.00 13.17
CA LEU A 16 -0.92 32.62 14.49
C LEU A 16 -2.22 33.37 14.86
N ALA A 17 -3.05 32.68 15.64
CA ALA A 17 -3.65 33.23 16.84
C ALA A 17 -3.78 32.12 17.91
N CYS A 18 -2.73 31.94 18.72
CA CYS A 18 -2.83 31.30 20.02
C CYS A 18 -3.47 32.31 20.97
N SER A 19 -4.67 32.03 21.48
CA SER A 19 -5.23 32.72 22.64
C SER A 19 -5.56 31.68 23.69
N ALA A 20 -4.77 31.73 24.76
CA ALA A 20 -4.97 30.98 25.98
C ALA A 20 -6.29 31.40 26.63
N LEU A 21 -7.19 30.44 26.90
CA LEU A 21 -8.00 30.30 28.12
C LEU A 21 -9.09 29.23 27.88
N ALA A 22 -8.68 27.97 27.90
CA ALA A 22 -9.51 26.84 28.31
C ALA A 22 -8.57 25.68 28.64
N CYS A 23 -8.00 25.72 29.85
CA CYS A 23 -7.54 24.50 30.52
C CYS A 23 -8.78 23.66 30.88
N THR A 24 -9.44 23.11 29.88
CA THR A 24 -10.08 21.81 30.03
C THR A 24 -8.98 20.82 29.73
N THR A 25 -8.61 20.03 30.72
CA THR A 25 -7.89 18.79 30.56
C THR A 25 -8.43 18.07 29.31
N LEU A 26 -7.69 18.17 28.20
CA LEU A 26 -7.85 17.24 27.09
C LEU A 26 -7.74 15.85 27.73
N PRO A 27 -8.68 14.94 27.48
CA PRO A 27 -8.47 13.57 27.89
C PRO A 27 -7.10 13.19 27.31
N ASN A 28 -6.23 12.65 28.16
CA ASN A 28 -5.05 11.94 27.69
C ASN A 28 -5.52 11.04 26.55
N ALA A 29 -5.22 11.41 25.31
CA ALA A 29 -5.50 10.62 24.12
C ALA A 29 -4.49 9.46 24.12
N GLY A 30 -4.60 8.58 25.11
CA GLY A 30 -4.09 7.23 25.03
C GLY A 30 -5.08 6.43 24.19
N GLN A 31 -4.68 5.67 23.19
CA GLN A 31 -3.39 5.47 22.55
C GLN A 31 -3.74 5.42 21.05
N GLY A 32 -2.83 5.81 20.16
CA GLY A 32 -2.97 5.44 18.75
C GLY A 32 -3.07 3.91 18.60
N ASN A 33 -2.95 3.43 17.38
CA ASN A 33 -2.97 1.98 17.15
C ASN A 33 -1.82 1.27 17.90
N ALA A 34 -2.10 0.09 18.47
CA ALA A 34 -1.06 -0.74 19.06
C ALA A 34 0.04 -1.03 18.02
N PRO A 35 1.34 -1.04 18.38
CA PRO A 35 2.42 -1.17 17.41
C PRO A 35 2.30 -2.37 16.47
N ASP A 36 1.94 -3.54 17.01
CA ASP A 36 1.79 -4.75 16.19
C ASP A 36 0.66 -4.60 15.16
N PHE A 37 -0.50 -4.08 15.60
CA PHE A 37 -1.62 -3.84 14.69
C PHE A 37 -1.30 -2.75 13.65
N ALA A 38 -0.60 -1.68 14.05
CA ALA A 38 -0.14 -0.64 13.13
C ALA A 38 0.81 -1.21 12.07
N HIS A 39 1.66 -2.16 12.45
CA HIS A 39 2.52 -2.87 11.52
C HIS A 39 1.73 -3.78 10.58
N GLU A 40 0.81 -4.59 11.10
CA GLU A 40 -0.02 -5.51 10.30
C GLU A 40 -0.85 -4.78 9.24
N VAL A 41 -1.55 -3.71 9.62
CA VAL A 41 -2.35 -2.93 8.66
C VAL A 41 -1.45 -2.25 7.63
N SER A 42 -0.26 -1.81 8.03
CA SER A 42 0.70 -1.16 7.13
C SER A 42 1.32 -2.15 6.15
N GLN A 43 1.64 -3.37 6.57
CA GLN A 43 2.06 -4.44 5.67
C GLN A 43 0.96 -4.76 4.64
N ALA A 44 -0.30 -4.83 5.08
CA ALA A 44 -1.41 -5.08 4.17
C ALA A 44 -1.55 -3.96 3.12
N ARG A 45 -1.51 -2.69 3.56
CA ARG A 45 -1.59 -1.54 2.64
C ARG A 45 -0.37 -1.46 1.71
N ALA A 46 0.83 -1.70 2.22
CA ALA A 46 2.05 -1.72 1.41
C ALA A 46 1.98 -2.80 0.33
N HIS A 47 1.58 -4.03 0.68
CA HIS A 47 1.45 -5.11 -0.30
C HIS A 47 0.40 -4.78 -1.36
N LEU A 48 -0.78 -4.27 -0.98
CA LEU A 48 -1.82 -3.90 -1.94
C LEU A 48 -1.40 -2.74 -2.85
N ALA A 49 -0.64 -1.77 -2.33
CA ALA A 49 -0.08 -0.70 -3.15
C ALA A 49 0.95 -1.20 -4.17
N LEU A 50 1.62 -2.32 -3.89
CA LEU A 50 2.72 -2.85 -4.69
C LEU A 50 2.36 -4.07 -5.55
N ILE A 51 1.20 -4.70 -5.35
CA ILE A 51 0.83 -5.97 -6.01
C ILE A 51 0.80 -5.88 -7.54
N HIS A 52 0.46 -4.71 -8.09
CA HIS A 52 0.55 -4.46 -9.53
C HIS A 52 2.00 -4.36 -10.01
N THR A 53 2.85 -3.66 -9.25
CA THR A 53 4.28 -3.56 -9.56
C THR A 53 4.96 -4.93 -9.52
N ASP A 54 4.54 -5.81 -8.62
CA ASP A 54 5.04 -7.20 -8.54
C ASP A 54 4.65 -8.01 -9.78
N THR A 55 3.43 -7.79 -10.29
CA THR A 55 3.00 -8.38 -11.56
C THR A 55 3.83 -7.85 -12.73
N ASN A 56 4.10 -6.54 -12.77
CA ASN A 56 4.91 -5.92 -13.82
C ASN A 56 6.35 -6.41 -13.79
N ALA A 57 6.93 -6.65 -12.61
CA ALA A 57 8.26 -7.23 -12.49
C ALA A 57 8.34 -8.64 -13.12
N TYR A 58 7.30 -9.48 -12.94
CA TYR A 58 7.23 -10.78 -13.62
C TYR A 58 7.13 -10.64 -15.15
N LEU A 59 6.26 -9.74 -15.64
CA LEU A 59 6.16 -9.46 -17.07
C LEU A 59 7.50 -9.01 -17.65
N CYS A 60 8.19 -8.13 -16.93
CA CYS A 60 9.53 -7.69 -17.28
C CYS A 60 10.54 -8.83 -17.39
N ALA A 61 10.48 -9.83 -16.50
CA ALA A 61 11.39 -10.96 -16.59
C ALA A 61 11.13 -11.81 -17.85
N CYS A 62 9.89 -11.87 -18.33
CA CYS A 62 9.47 -12.74 -19.43
C CYS A 62 9.45 -12.07 -20.81
N TYR A 63 9.18 -10.76 -20.89
CA TYR A 63 8.92 -10.05 -22.14
C TYR A 63 9.79 -8.78 -22.29
N PHE A 64 10.95 -8.74 -21.63
CA PHE A 64 11.82 -7.54 -21.63
C PHE A 64 12.19 -7.01 -23.03
N GLU A 65 12.39 -7.89 -24.01
CA GLU A 65 12.73 -7.49 -25.38
C GLU A 65 11.58 -6.76 -26.07
N ASP A 66 10.34 -7.24 -25.87
CA ASP A 66 9.12 -6.63 -26.40
C ASP A 66 8.88 -5.24 -25.79
N ASP A 67 9.26 -5.06 -24.53
CA ASP A 67 9.20 -3.78 -23.82
C ASP A 67 10.40 -2.86 -24.11
N GLY A 68 11.31 -3.28 -25.00
CA GLY A 68 12.44 -2.48 -25.48
C GLY A 68 13.66 -2.44 -24.54
N TYR A 69 13.73 -3.33 -23.56
CA TYR A 69 14.89 -3.45 -22.67
C TYR A 69 15.97 -4.35 -23.27
N ALA A 70 17.23 -4.06 -22.95
CA ALA A 70 18.37 -4.84 -23.42
C ALA A 70 18.60 -6.14 -22.62
N SER A 71 17.98 -6.29 -21.46
CA SER A 71 18.07 -7.49 -20.62
C SER A 71 16.92 -7.54 -19.60
N PRO A 72 16.59 -8.73 -19.06
CA PRO A 72 15.63 -8.86 -17.96
C PRO A 72 16.03 -8.02 -16.75
N ALA A 73 17.34 -7.95 -16.45
CA ALA A 73 17.86 -7.18 -15.32
C ALA A 73 17.56 -5.68 -15.46
N ARG A 74 17.67 -5.12 -16.67
CA ARG A 74 17.33 -3.71 -16.93
C ARG A 74 15.83 -3.44 -16.83
N CYS A 75 15.00 -4.37 -17.29
CA CYS A 75 13.54 -4.26 -17.14
C CYS A 75 13.14 -4.28 -15.66
N LEU A 76 13.68 -5.24 -14.90
CA LEU A 76 13.45 -5.37 -13.47
C LEU A 76 13.94 -4.14 -12.70
N GLU A 77 15.12 -3.60 -13.02
CA GLU A 77 15.63 -2.37 -12.39
C GLU A 77 14.66 -1.19 -12.53
N ALA A 78 13.98 -1.09 -13.68
CA ALA A 78 13.03 -0.02 -13.96
C ALA A 78 11.61 -0.28 -13.41
N ASN A 79 11.22 -1.54 -13.19
CA ASN A 79 9.83 -1.92 -12.91
C ASN A 79 9.63 -2.71 -11.62
N SER A 80 10.69 -2.98 -10.85
CA SER A 80 10.60 -3.66 -9.56
C SER A 80 10.83 -2.70 -8.40
N ILE A 81 10.24 -3.02 -7.25
CA ILE A 81 10.49 -2.33 -5.99
C ILE A 81 11.43 -3.19 -5.17
N SER A 82 12.59 -2.61 -4.82
CA SER A 82 13.61 -3.29 -4.02
C SER A 82 13.09 -3.63 -2.62
N PRO A 83 13.61 -4.67 -1.95
CA PRO A 83 13.23 -4.98 -0.57
C PRO A 83 13.39 -3.80 0.39
N HIS A 84 14.43 -2.98 0.21
CA HIS A 84 14.65 -1.77 1.00
C HIS A 84 13.53 -0.73 0.82
N GLN A 85 13.09 -0.50 -0.42
CA GLN A 85 11.97 0.42 -0.70
C GLN A 85 10.65 -0.11 -0.12
N ARG A 86 10.41 -1.43 -0.17
CA ARG A 86 9.22 -2.04 0.48
C ARG A 86 9.23 -1.84 1.98
N GLN A 87 10.39 -2.04 2.61
CA GLN A 87 10.55 -1.82 4.04
C GLN A 87 10.33 -0.35 4.39
N ALA A 88 10.94 0.58 3.64
CA ALA A 88 10.76 2.01 3.86
C ALA A 88 9.28 2.44 3.73
N LEU A 89 8.55 1.93 2.73
CA LEU A 89 7.12 2.16 2.58
C LEU A 89 6.34 1.61 3.79
N THR A 90 6.63 0.37 4.20
CA THR A 90 5.96 -0.28 5.34
C THR A 90 6.22 0.46 6.65
N ASP A 91 7.46 0.92 6.88
CA ASP A 91 7.84 1.68 8.06
C ASP A 91 7.15 3.04 8.09
N CYS A 92 7.09 3.74 6.95
CA CYS A 92 6.41 5.02 6.83
C CYS A 92 4.90 4.89 7.08
N LEU A 93 4.27 3.86 6.51
CA LEU A 93 2.87 3.55 6.78
C LEU A 93 2.64 3.18 8.24
N THR A 94 3.57 2.44 8.87
CA THR A 94 3.49 2.07 10.29
C THR A 94 3.51 3.32 11.17
N GLN A 95 4.40 4.27 10.90
CA GLN A 95 4.44 5.56 11.60
C GLN A 95 3.14 6.36 11.42
N SER A 96 2.53 6.30 10.24
CA SER A 96 1.24 6.94 9.96
C SER A 96 0.10 6.27 10.71
N ALA A 97 0.06 4.93 10.75
CA ALA A 97 -0.95 4.15 11.45
C ALA A 97 -0.86 4.29 12.98
N LEU A 98 0.36 4.39 13.53
CA LEU A 98 0.58 4.68 14.96
C LEU A 98 -0.02 6.01 15.39
N ARG A 99 -0.05 7.01 14.49
CA ARG A 99 -0.58 8.36 14.76
C ARG A 99 -2.05 8.51 14.35
N ALA A 100 -2.59 7.57 13.59
CA ALA A 100 -4.00 7.55 13.22
C ALA A 100 -4.89 7.32 14.46
N PRO A 101 -6.16 7.76 14.41
CA PRO A 101 -7.15 7.41 15.41
C PRO A 101 -7.22 5.88 15.62
N PRO A 102 -7.69 5.40 16.79
CA PRO A 102 -7.91 3.98 17.01
C PRO A 102 -8.76 3.37 15.90
N ALA A 103 -8.29 2.27 15.32
CA ALA A 103 -8.99 1.63 14.21
C ALA A 103 -10.32 1.01 14.67
N PRO A 104 -11.41 1.21 13.90
CA PRO A 104 -12.68 0.54 14.15
C PRO A 104 -12.57 -0.98 13.88
N GLU A 105 -13.54 -1.74 14.36
CA GLU A 105 -13.53 -3.21 14.25
C GLU A 105 -13.52 -3.70 12.79
N GLY A 106 -14.09 -2.95 11.85
CA GLY A 106 -14.05 -3.32 10.43
C GLY A 106 -12.62 -3.29 9.85
N VAL A 107 -11.73 -2.38 10.30
CA VAL A 107 -10.31 -2.40 9.90
C VAL A 107 -9.61 -3.64 10.46
N ARG A 108 -9.91 -4.03 11.70
CA ARG A 108 -9.36 -5.28 12.29
C ARG A 108 -9.86 -6.52 11.55
N SER A 109 -11.12 -6.51 11.15
CA SER A 109 -11.73 -7.57 10.34
C SER A 109 -11.07 -7.65 8.97
N PHE A 110 -10.82 -6.51 8.32
CA PHE A 110 -10.07 -6.43 7.08
C PHE A 110 -8.67 -7.02 7.21
N VAL A 111 -7.90 -6.67 8.25
CA VAL A 111 -6.55 -7.23 8.44
C VAL A 111 -6.57 -8.75 8.56
N ARG A 112 -7.52 -9.31 9.33
CA ARG A 112 -7.68 -10.77 9.46
C ARG A 112 -8.11 -11.44 8.15
N LEU A 113 -8.99 -10.79 7.38
CA LEU A 113 -9.39 -11.27 6.06
C LEU A 113 -8.19 -11.26 5.09
N TYR A 114 -7.45 -10.15 5.07
CA TYR A 114 -6.23 -9.99 4.29
C TYR A 114 -5.21 -11.08 4.59
N GLN A 115 -4.93 -11.37 5.87
CA GLN A 115 -3.98 -12.42 6.24
C GLN A 115 -4.39 -13.80 5.70
N ARG A 116 -5.68 -14.14 5.78
CA ARG A 116 -6.21 -15.38 5.21
C ARG A 116 -6.09 -15.40 3.69
N ALA A 117 -6.58 -14.35 3.03
CA ALA A 117 -6.52 -14.23 1.58
C ALA A 117 -5.07 -14.24 1.07
N LEU A 118 -4.12 -13.66 1.84
CA LEU A 118 -2.70 -13.66 1.52
C LEU A 118 -2.11 -15.07 1.56
N THR A 119 -2.49 -15.90 2.53
CA THR A 119 -2.08 -17.31 2.59
C THR A 119 -2.56 -18.06 1.34
N ASP A 120 -3.83 -17.89 0.96
CA ASP A 120 -4.38 -18.54 -0.23
C ASP A 120 -3.70 -18.05 -1.51
N TYR A 121 -3.45 -16.74 -1.60
CA TYR A 121 -2.69 -16.13 -2.70
C TYR A 121 -1.28 -16.69 -2.82
N GLN A 122 -0.55 -16.80 -1.69
CA GLN A 122 0.81 -17.34 -1.66
C GLN A 122 0.84 -18.81 -2.09
N ALA A 123 -0.08 -19.64 -1.56
CA ALA A 123 -0.20 -21.03 -1.97
C ALA A 123 -0.51 -21.16 -3.47
N CYS A 124 -1.35 -20.27 -4.02
CA CYS A 124 -1.63 -20.22 -5.45
C CYS A 124 -0.38 -19.84 -6.26
N GLN A 125 0.38 -18.82 -5.84
CA GLN A 125 1.61 -18.38 -6.51
C GLN A 125 2.72 -19.44 -6.47
N GLU A 126 2.85 -20.19 -5.37
CA GLU A 126 3.82 -21.29 -5.24
C GLU A 126 3.54 -22.44 -6.23
N ALA A 127 2.28 -22.63 -6.62
CA ALA A 127 1.90 -23.61 -7.62
C ALA A 127 2.19 -23.17 -9.07
N VAL A 128 2.61 -21.91 -9.28
CA VAL A 128 2.99 -21.37 -10.58
C VAL A 128 4.51 -21.42 -10.75
N SER A 129 4.98 -21.88 -11.91
CA SER A 129 6.41 -21.92 -12.21
C SER A 129 6.99 -20.50 -12.29
N PRO A 130 8.06 -20.18 -11.53
CA PRO A 130 8.76 -18.90 -11.65
C PRO A 130 9.68 -18.83 -12.87
N LEU A 131 9.90 -19.95 -13.57
CA LEU A 131 10.86 -20.08 -14.68
C LEU A 131 10.17 -20.14 -16.05
N GLU A 132 8.85 -20.26 -16.08
CA GLU A 132 8.10 -20.41 -17.32
C GLU A 132 7.43 -19.09 -17.72
N CYS A 133 7.70 -18.67 -18.96
CA CYS A 133 7.19 -17.45 -19.57
C CYS A 133 6.15 -17.78 -20.65
N SER A 134 5.11 -18.53 -20.27
CA SER A 134 4.00 -18.90 -21.15
C SER A 134 2.74 -18.09 -20.82
N GLN A 135 1.88 -17.89 -21.82
CA GLN A 135 0.58 -17.25 -21.62
C GLN A 135 -0.28 -17.98 -20.58
N ARG A 136 -0.12 -19.31 -20.47
CA ARG A 136 -0.81 -20.14 -19.48
C ARG A 136 -0.36 -19.79 -18.07
N GLU A 137 0.95 -19.73 -17.82
CA GLU A 137 1.46 -19.38 -16.49
C GLU A 137 1.14 -17.93 -16.13
N PHE A 138 1.21 -17.01 -17.10
CA PHE A 138 0.73 -15.64 -16.91
C PHE A 138 -0.75 -15.60 -16.48
N SER A 139 -1.61 -16.34 -17.17
CA SER A 139 -3.04 -16.42 -16.84
C SER A 139 -3.25 -16.98 -15.43
N ARG A 140 -2.53 -18.05 -15.04
CA ARG A 140 -2.60 -18.61 -13.69
C ARG A 140 -2.18 -17.61 -12.61
N ARG A 141 -1.10 -16.85 -12.82
CA ARG A 141 -0.71 -15.77 -11.87
C ARG A 141 -1.77 -14.69 -11.75
N SER A 142 -2.34 -14.31 -12.89
CA SER A 142 -3.42 -13.33 -12.93
C SER A 142 -4.66 -13.84 -12.19
N ASP A 143 -5.02 -15.11 -12.35
CA ASP A 143 -6.13 -15.75 -11.64
C ASP A 143 -5.90 -15.79 -10.13
N CYS A 144 -4.67 -16.13 -9.68
CA CYS A 144 -4.30 -16.06 -8.27
C CYS A 144 -4.52 -14.65 -7.70
N ARG A 145 -4.07 -13.60 -8.42
CA ARG A 145 -4.26 -12.21 -8.00
C ARG A 145 -5.73 -11.82 -8.02
N ALA A 146 -6.47 -12.20 -9.06
CA ALA A 146 -7.89 -11.88 -9.19
C ALA A 146 -8.70 -12.45 -8.02
N ALA A 147 -8.50 -13.73 -7.67
CA ALA A 147 -9.16 -14.35 -6.53
C ALA A 147 -8.80 -13.67 -5.19
N PHE A 148 -7.54 -13.25 -5.02
CA PHE A 148 -7.11 -12.48 -3.85
C PHE A 148 -7.84 -11.14 -3.75
N ILE A 149 -7.88 -10.36 -4.84
CA ILE A 149 -8.55 -9.06 -4.87
C ILE A 149 -10.07 -9.22 -4.69
N GLU A 150 -10.69 -10.19 -5.35
CA GLU A 150 -12.13 -10.48 -5.21
C GLU A 150 -12.50 -10.82 -3.76
N THR A 151 -11.65 -11.58 -3.07
CA THR A 151 -11.85 -11.89 -1.63
C THR A 151 -11.85 -10.63 -0.78
N LEU A 152 -10.98 -9.66 -1.08
CA LEU A 152 -10.91 -8.39 -0.36
C LEU A 152 -12.05 -7.44 -0.73
N ASP A 153 -12.42 -7.37 -2.01
CA ASP A 153 -13.48 -6.51 -2.52
C ASP A 153 -14.88 -6.97 -2.07
N ALA A 154 -15.07 -8.28 -1.85
CA ALA A 154 -16.29 -8.83 -1.25
C ALA A 154 -16.50 -8.39 0.20
N HIS A 155 -15.47 -7.82 0.85
CA HIS A 155 -15.60 -7.23 2.17
C HIS A 155 -16.22 -5.84 2.07
N ASP A 156 -17.51 -5.74 2.34
CA ASP A 156 -18.21 -4.47 2.41
C ASP A 156 -17.71 -3.68 3.64
N ALA A 157 -16.81 -2.73 3.39
CA ALA A 157 -16.27 -1.88 4.42
C ALA A 157 -17.34 -0.89 4.88
N ASP A 158 -17.72 -0.98 6.16
CA ASP A 158 -18.64 0.00 6.74
C ASP A 158 -18.06 1.44 6.61
N PRO A 159 -18.89 2.49 6.62
CA PRO A 159 -18.42 3.85 6.39
C PRO A 159 -17.34 4.34 7.36
N ALA A 160 -17.26 3.82 8.60
CA ALA A 160 -16.21 4.20 9.53
C ALA A 160 -14.87 3.55 9.14
N THR A 161 -14.89 2.30 8.70
CA THR A 161 -13.72 1.60 8.17
C THR A 161 -13.19 2.29 6.91
N ALA A 162 -14.07 2.65 5.97
CA ALA A 162 -13.67 3.36 4.76
C ALA A 162 -13.00 4.72 5.07
N ARG A 163 -13.61 5.54 5.94
CA ARG A 163 -13.03 6.81 6.37
C ARG A 163 -11.71 6.65 7.10
N TRP A 164 -11.54 5.58 7.86
CA TRP A 164 -10.28 5.33 8.57
C TRP A 164 -9.14 5.04 7.59
N PHE A 165 -9.38 4.21 6.56
CA PHE A 165 -8.38 3.97 5.51
C PHE A 165 -8.06 5.22 4.71
N GLU A 166 -9.08 6.03 4.36
CA GLU A 166 -8.88 7.31 3.70
C GLU A 166 -7.97 8.24 4.54
N HIS A 167 -8.22 8.33 5.85
CA HIS A 167 -7.39 9.12 6.76
C HIS A 167 -5.95 8.60 6.84
N LEU A 168 -5.76 7.27 6.88
CA LEU A 168 -4.43 6.67 6.84
C LEU A 168 -3.69 7.03 5.55
N GLU A 169 -4.35 6.94 4.41
CA GLU A 169 -3.77 7.29 3.10
C GLU A 169 -3.40 8.75 2.99
N GLN A 170 -4.26 9.65 3.46
CA GLN A 170 -3.97 11.09 3.51
C GLN A 170 -2.75 11.39 4.39
N ASN A 171 -2.67 10.75 5.58
CA ASN A 171 -1.51 10.90 6.46
C ASN A 171 -0.23 10.36 5.82
N ALA A 172 -0.31 9.20 5.17
CA ALA A 172 0.82 8.58 4.49
C ALA A 172 1.32 9.42 3.30
N ALA A 173 0.39 9.99 2.52
CA ALA A 173 0.72 10.91 1.45
C ALA A 173 1.38 12.20 1.98
N ALA A 174 0.83 12.79 3.05
CA ALA A 174 1.40 13.97 3.69
C ALA A 174 2.80 13.69 4.31
N ALA A 175 3.03 12.47 4.79
CA ALA A 175 4.33 12.01 5.27
C ALA A 175 5.33 11.66 4.15
N GLY A 176 4.90 11.69 2.88
CA GLY A 176 5.75 11.37 1.73
C GLY A 176 5.99 9.87 1.53
N CYS A 177 5.17 8.99 2.10
CA CYS A 177 5.38 7.54 2.04
C CYS A 177 5.38 6.95 0.62
N PHE A 178 4.70 7.61 -0.33
CA PHE A 178 4.56 7.15 -1.72
C PHE A 178 5.48 7.89 -2.69
N THR A 179 6.36 8.76 -2.20
CA THR A 179 7.36 9.45 -3.02
C THR A 179 8.60 8.56 -3.14
N PRO A 180 9.03 8.21 -4.37
CA PRO A 180 10.17 7.32 -4.61
C PRO A 180 11.53 7.92 -4.21
#